data_AF-A0A1V4VGG1-F1
#
_entry.id   AF-A0A1V4VGG1-F1
#
_cell.length_a   1.000
_cell.length_b   1.000
_cell.length_c   1.000
_cell.angle_alpha   90.00
_cell.angle_beta   90.00
_cell.angle_gamma   90.00
#
_symmetry.space_group_name_H-M   'P 1'
#
loop_
_entity.id
_entity.type
_entity.pdbx_description
1 polymer ?
#
loop_
_entity_poly.entity_id
_entity_poly.type
_entity_poly.pdbx_seq_one_letter_code
_entity_poly.pdbx_strand_id
1 'polypeptide(L)' 'MNYSLANPIVRDVMTKKLITITPNLTVRQAKELMRTNAISGVPVVDQDQVLLGIISVV' A
#
# COMPACT_ATOMS: atom_id res chain seq x y z
N MET A 1 -13.04 -13.09 -0.66
CA MET A 1 -13.72 -12.53 0.53
C MET A 1 -15.20 -12.70 0.33
N ASN A 2 -15.87 -13.45 1.22
CA ASN A 2 -17.32 -13.61 1.20
C ASN A 2 -17.91 -12.48 2.05
N TYR A 3 -18.24 -11.35 1.42
CA TYR A 3 -18.97 -10.27 2.10
C TYR A 3 -20.41 -10.76 2.34
N SER A 4 -20.64 -11.29 3.54
CA SER A 4 -21.95 -11.67 4.09
C SER A 4 -22.83 -10.44 4.27
N LEU A 5 -24.16 -10.63 4.15
CA LEU A 5 -25.39 -9.87 4.53
C LEU A 5 -25.33 -8.42 5.11
N ALA A 6 -24.21 -7.94 5.62
CA ALA A 6 -23.94 -6.52 5.87
C ALA A 6 -23.41 -5.85 4.61
N ASN A 7 -23.72 -4.57 4.40
CA ASN A 7 -23.15 -3.72 3.35
C ASN A 7 -21.99 -2.90 3.96
N PRO A 8 -20.80 -3.49 4.20
CA PRO A 8 -19.70 -2.77 4.84
C PRO A 8 -19.22 -1.65 3.92
N ILE A 9 -18.89 -0.50 4.52
CA ILE A 9 -18.27 0.59 3.77
C ILE A 9 -16.78 0.30 3.60
N VAL A 10 -16.15 0.93 2.61
CA VAL A 10 -14.71 0.74 2.32
C VAL A 10 -13.83 0.92 3.56
N ARG A 11 -14.18 1.87 4.44
CA ARG A 11 -13.49 2.15 5.71
C ARG A 11 -13.42 0.93 6.64
N ASP A 12 -14.40 0.03 6.57
CA ASP A 12 -14.50 -1.14 7.44
C ASP A 12 -13.49 -2.23 7.05
N VAL A 13 -13.09 -2.26 5.78
CA VAL A 13 -12.24 -3.32 5.20
C VAL A 13 -10.84 -2.85 4.82
N MET A 14 -10.59 -1.54 4.79
CA MET A 14 -9.28 -0.99 4.40
C MET A 14 -8.19 -1.28 5.43
N THR A 15 -6.96 -1.46 4.95
CA THR A 15 -5.76 -1.52 5.80
C THR A 15 -5.55 -0.19 6.53
N LYS A 16 -5.52 -0.21 7.86
CA LYS A 16 -5.41 1.00 8.70
C LYS A 16 -3.98 1.44 8.98
N LYS A 17 -3.02 0.50 8.95
CA LYS A 17 -1.59 0.76 9.14
C LYS A 17 -0.88 0.50 7.83
N LEU A 18 -0.52 1.57 7.14
CA LEU A 18 0.12 1.50 5.83
C LEU A 18 1.63 1.50 6.00
N ILE A 19 2.28 0.67 5.20
CA ILE A 19 3.69 0.83 4.85
C ILE A 19 3.71 1.74 3.63
N THR A 20 4.55 2.77 3.66
CA THR A 20 4.75 3.72 2.56
C THR A 20 6.22 3.78 2.18
N ILE A 21 6.53 4.24 0.97
CA ILE A 21 7.90 4.47 0.51
C ILE A 21 8.08 5.89 0.00
N THR A 22 9.32 6.38 -0.04
CA THR A 22 9.67 7.67 -0.64
C THR A 22 10.01 7.51 -2.13
N PRO A 23 9.84 8.56 -2.97
CA PRO A 23 10.20 8.50 -4.39
C PRO A 23 11.70 8.30 -4.67
N ASN A 24 12.56 8.46 -3.65
CA ASN A 24 14.01 8.31 -3.77
C ASN A 24 14.48 6.85 -3.69
N LEU A 25 13.58 5.89 -3.38
CA LEU A 25 13.94 4.46 -3.39
C LEU A 25 14.09 3.96 -4.83
N THR A 26 15.09 3.12 -5.06
CA THR A 26 15.18 2.37 -6.32
C THR A 26 14.06 1.33 -6.42
N VAL A 27 13.67 0.96 -7.63
CA VAL A 27 12.67 -0.10 -7.89
C VAL A 27 13.06 -1.43 -7.22
N ARG A 28 14.35 -1.77 -7.17
CA ARG A 28 14.85 -2.97 -6.49
C ARG A 28 14.58 -2.93 -4.98
N GLN A 29 14.85 -1.80 -4.33
CA GLN A 29 14.59 -1.62 -2.90
C GLN A 29 13.09 -1.68 -2.60
N ALA A 30 12.27 -1.03 -3.43
CA ALA A 30 10.82 -1.08 -3.31
C ALA A 30 10.31 -2.53 -3.43
N LYS A 31 10.75 -3.29 -4.43
CA LYS A 31 10.38 -4.70 -4.63
C LYS A 31 10.79 -5.57 -3.45
N GLU A 32 11.98 -5.38 -2.89
CA GLU A 32 12.45 -6.16 -1.75
C GLU A 32 11.66 -5.85 -0.47
N LEU A 33 11.31 -4.57 -0.25
CA LEU A 33 10.43 -4.16 0.84
C LEU A 33 9.03 -4.76 0.67
N MET A 34 8.47 -4.73 -0.53
CA MET A 34 7.16 -5.34 -0.83
C MET A 34 7.17 -6.84 -0.59
N ARG A 35 8.23 -7.55 -1.05
CA ARG A 35 8.42 -8.98 -0.82
C ARG A 35 8.54 -9.32 0.66
N THR A 36 9.33 -8.57 1.40
CA THR A 36 9.59 -8.79 2.83
C THR A 36 8.32 -8.60 3.67
N ASN A 37 7.47 -7.65 3.28
CA ASN A 37 6.21 -7.36 3.97
C ASN A 37 5.01 -8.11 3.38
N ALA A 38 5.22 -8.98 2.39
CA ALA A 38 4.17 -9.72 1.68
C ALA A 38 3.03 -8.83 1.14
N ILE A 39 3.36 -7.64 0.63
CA ILE A 39 2.39 -6.68 0.05
C ILE A 39 2.54 -6.61 -1.48
N SER A 40 1.42 -6.55 -2.18
CA SER A 40 1.37 -6.48 -3.66
C SER A 40 1.33 -5.05 -4.20
N GLY A 41 1.01 -4.06 -3.36
CA GLY A 41 1.02 -2.64 -3.70
C GLY A 41 1.48 -1.79 -2.53
N VAL A 42 2.16 -0.69 -2.82
CA VAL A 42 2.66 0.24 -1.80
C VAL A 42 2.48 1.70 -2.26
N PRO A 43 1.95 2.59 -1.40
CA PRO A 43 1.89 4.02 -1.69
C PRO A 43 3.28 4.67 -1.68
N VAL A 44 3.50 5.59 -2.60
CA VAL A 44 4.67 6.47 -2.66
C VAL A 44 4.27 7.83 -2.10
N VAL A 45 4.95 8.30 -1.07
CA VAL A 45 4.67 9.58 -0.39
C VAL A 45 5.89 10.48 -0.38
N ASP A 46 5.68 11.79 -0.28
CA ASP A 46 6.76 12.76 -0.02
C ASP A 46 7.11 12.85 1.48
N GLN A 47 7.96 13.83 1.80
CA GLN A 47 8.45 14.11 3.14
C GLN A 47 7.37 14.66 4.08
N ASP A 48 6.30 15.24 3.56
CA ASP A 48 5.13 15.72 4.30
C ASP A 48 4.01 14.66 4.37
N GLN A 49 4.31 13.41 3.98
CA GLN A 49 3.37 12.29 3.90
C GLN A 49 2.23 12.49 2.87
N VAL A 50 2.42 13.37 1.90
CA VAL A 50 1.47 13.56 0.80
C VAL A 50 1.63 12.42 -0.19
N LEU A 51 0.51 11.81 -0.60
CA LEU A 51 0.48 10.74 -1.60
C LEU A 51 0.87 11.28 -2.98
N LEU A 52 1.96 10.73 -3.54
CA LEU A 52 2.42 11.03 -4.88
C LEU A 52 1.91 10.00 -5.91
N GLY A 53 1.70 8.75 -5.48
CA GLY A 53 1.23 7.68 -6.37
C GLY A 53 1.23 6.30 -5.70
N ILE A 54 0.94 5.26 -6.48
CA ILE A 54 0.91 3.86 -6.03
C ILE A 54 1.73 3.02 -7.01
N ILE A 55 2.60 2.15 -6.49
CA ILE A 55 3.24 1.09 -7.27
C ILE A 55 2.64 -0.26 -6.90
N SER A 56 2.57 -1.17 -7.87
CA SER A 56 1.99 -2.51 -7.72
C SER A 56 2.82 -3.53 -8.51
N VAL A 57 2.90 -4.77 -8.02
CA VAL A 57 3.59 -5.90 -8.69
C VAL A 57 2.62 -6.85 -9.42
N VAL A 58 1.46 -6.33 -9.82
CA VAL A 58 0.46 -7.06 -10.63
C VAL A 58 1.01 -7.52 -11.97
#